data_AF-A0A848X879-F1
#
_entry.id   AF-A0A848X879-F1
#
_cell.length_a   1.000
_cell.length_b   1.000
_cell.length_c   1.000
_cell.angle_alpha   90.00
_cell.angle_beta   90.00
_cell.angle_gamma   90.00
#
_symmetry.space_group_name_H-M   'P 1'
#
loop_
_entity.id
_entity.type
_entity.pdbx_description
1 polymer ?
#
loop_
_entity_poly.entity_id
_entity_poly.type
_entity_poly.pdbx_seq_one_letter_code
_entity_poly.pdbx_strand_id
1 'polypeptide(L)' 'MPNGDISCKAEGTNEVVDRIIVLTRIDVHYTIRLPAGVDREKVDRALSSHVAKCPTAQSIKDSVEIGWTAELVELD' A
#
# COMPACT_ATOMS: atom_id res chain seq x y z
N MET A 1 17.08 -2.30 -1.24
CA MET A 1 16.58 -1.09 -0.56
C MET A 1 16.75 -1.29 0.95
N PRO A 2 17.93 -1.00 1.55
CA PRO A 2 18.26 -1.55 2.87
C PRO A 2 17.83 -0.73 4.10
N ASN A 3 17.22 0.45 3.98
CA ASN A 3 17.17 1.41 5.10
C ASN A 3 15.76 1.71 5.67
N GLY A 4 14.73 0.96 5.30
CA GLY A 4 13.36 1.18 5.79
C GLY A 4 12.72 2.50 5.30
N ASP A 5 13.25 3.10 4.24
CA ASP A 5 12.75 4.36 3.65
C ASP A 5 11.34 4.22 3.08
N ILE A 6 10.91 2.98 2.87
CA ILE A 6 9.51 2.61 2.66
C ILE A 6 9.18 1.61 3.76
N SER A 7 8.21 1.95 4.60
CA SER A 7 7.59 1.04 5.55
C SER A 7 6.08 1.04 5.32
N CYS A 8 5.39 0.03 5.86
CA CYS A 8 3.94 0.03 5.84
C CYS A 8 3.36 -0.71 7.04
N LYS A 9 2.12 -0.37 7.37
CA LYS A 9 1.22 -1.18 8.17
C LYS A 9 0.17 -1.75 7.23
N ALA A 10 -0.05 -3.06 7.30
CA ALA A 10 -1.12 -3.74 6.61
C ALA A 10 -2.10 -4.30 7.63
N GLU A 11 -3.39 -4.03 7.43
CA GLU A 11 -4.48 -4.55 8.25
C GLU A 11 -5.42 -5.36 7.37
N GLY A 12 -5.86 -6.52 7.85
CA GLY A 12 -6.77 -7.41 7.14
C GLY A 12 -8.09 -7.56 7.87
N THR A 13 -9.19 -7.51 7.14
CA THR A 13 -10.53 -7.74 7.66
C THR A 13 -10.97 -9.15 7.29
N ASN A 14 -11.26 -9.96 8.31
CA ASN A 14 -11.85 -11.28 8.12
C ASN A 14 -13.33 -11.24 8.45
N GLU A 15 -14.15 -11.82 7.58
CA GLU A 15 -15.60 -11.91 7.72
C GLU A 15 -16.05 -13.36 7.63
N VAL A 16 -17.22 -13.66 8.22
CA VAL A 16 -17.81 -15.00 8.09
C VAL A 16 -18.68 -15.05 6.85
N VAL A 17 -18.20 -15.73 5.81
CA VAL A 17 -18.93 -15.99 4.56
C VAL A 17 -19.23 -17.48 4.48
N ASP A 18 -20.50 -17.84 4.37
CA ASP A 18 -20.94 -19.25 4.32
C ASP A 18 -20.37 -20.13 5.45
N ARG A 19 -20.33 -19.57 6.68
CA ARG A 19 -19.77 -20.19 7.91
C ARG A 19 -18.26 -20.42 7.87
N ILE A 20 -17.54 -19.83 6.92
CA ILE A 20 -16.08 -19.87 6.81
C ILE A 20 -15.54 -18.46 7.09
N ILE A 21 -14.44 -18.36 7.84
CA ILE A 21 -13.73 -17.09 8.04
C ILE A 21 -12.90 -16.82 6.78
N VAL A 22 -13.22 -15.74 6.07
CA VAL A 22 -12.58 -15.35 4.81
C VAL A 22 -11.99 -13.96 4.96
N LEU A 23 -10.77 -13.77 4.48
CA LEU A 23 -10.15 -12.44 4.36
C LEU A 23 -10.81 -11.71 3.19
N THR A 24 -11.59 -10.67 3.47
CA THR A 24 -12.36 -9.96 2.43
C THR A 24 -11.72 -8.64 2.03
N ARG A 25 -10.93 -8.04 2.92
CA ARG A 25 -10.27 -6.75 2.68
C ARG A 25 -8.86 -6.68 3.28
N ILE A 26 -7.96 -5.99 2.60
CA ILE A 26 -6.68 -5.54 3.12
C ILE A 26 -6.53 -4.02 2.92
N ASP A 27 -6.17 -3.31 3.97
CA ASP A 27 -5.79 -1.89 3.93
C ASP A 27 -4.30 -1.73 4.23
N VAL A 28 -3.59 -1.04 3.33
CA VAL A 28 -2.15 -0.77 3.48
C VAL A 28 -1.90 0.71 3.64
N HIS A 29 -1.30 1.11 4.77
CA HIS A 29 -0.80 2.46 4.97
C HIS A 29 0.72 2.47 4.85
N TYR A 30 1.24 3.11 3.80
CA TYR A 30 2.67 3.28 3.59
C TYR A 30 3.17 4.55 4.27
N THR A 31 4.36 4.48 4.88
CA THR A 31 5.16 5.65 5.24
C THR A 31 6.39 5.64 4.36
N ILE A 32 6.58 6.70 3.57
CA ILE A 32 7.69 6.83 2.63
C ILE A 32 8.50 8.05 3.00
N ARG A 33 9.77 7.83 3.32
CA ARG A 33 10.72 8.90 3.61
C ARG A 33 11.40 9.35 2.32
N LEU A 34 11.36 10.65 2.06
CA LEU A 34 11.88 11.27 0.85
C LEU A 34 13.07 12.17 1.21
N PRO A 35 14.15 12.16 0.42
CA PRO A 35 15.20 13.16 0.53
C PRO A 35 14.66 14.58 0.35
N ALA A 36 15.29 15.54 1.03
CA ALA A 36 14.96 16.96 0.89
C ALA A 36 14.99 17.43 -0.57
N GLY A 37 14.02 18.27 -0.95
CA GLY A 37 13.94 18.87 -2.29
C GLY A 37 13.47 17.91 -3.39
N VAL A 38 12.93 16.75 -3.02
CA VAL A 38 12.26 15.86 -3.96
C VAL A 38 11.02 16.53 -4.56
N ASP A 39 10.89 16.40 -5.88
CA ASP A 39 9.74 16.86 -6.63
C ASP A 39 8.48 16.06 -6.27
N ARG A 40 7.58 16.68 -5.52
CA ARG A 40 6.37 16.04 -5.00
C ARG A 40 5.44 15.54 -6.09
N GLU A 41 5.28 16.29 -7.18
CA GLU A 41 4.39 15.89 -8.29
C GLU A 41 4.92 14.63 -8.99
N LYS A 42 6.24 14.48 -9.10
CA LYS A 42 6.84 13.24 -9.63
C LYS A 42 6.56 12.05 -8.73
N VAL A 43 6.62 12.22 -7.41
CA VAL A 43 6.32 11.15 -6.45
C VAL A 43 4.85 10.76 -6.54
N ASP A 44 3.93 11.73 -6.50
CA ASP A 44 2.49 11.46 -6.57
C ASP A 44 2.11 10.75 -7.88
N ARG A 45 2.72 11.16 -9.01
CA ARG A 45 2.54 10.47 -10.30
C ARG A 45 3.09 9.06 -10.29
N ALA A 46 4.21 8.79 -9.62
CA ALA A 46 4.74 7.44 -9.50
C ALA A 46 3.79 6.55 -8.67
N LEU A 47 3.31 7.07 -7.54
CA LEU A 47 2.39 6.40 -6.63
C LEU A 47 1.03 6.10 -7.26
N SER A 48 0.51 6.96 -8.14
CA SER A 48 -0.78 6.70 -8.82
C SER A 48 -0.80 5.41 -9.64
N SER A 49 0.36 4.93 -10.10
CA SER A 49 0.49 3.69 -10.87
C SER A 49 0.85 2.46 -10.04
N HIS A 50 1.16 2.64 -8.74
CA HIS A 50 1.69 1.60 -7.85
C HIS A 50 0.78 0.37 -7.79
N VAL A 51 -0.50 0.55 -7.43
CA VAL A 51 -1.40 -0.60 -7.21
C VAL A 51 -1.71 -1.36 -8.49
N ALA A 52 -1.83 -0.67 -9.62
CA ALA A 52 -2.04 -1.32 -10.91
C ALA A 52 -0.87 -2.24 -11.29
N LYS A 53 0.33 -1.98 -10.77
CA LYS A 53 1.56 -2.73 -11.09
C LYS A 53 2.06 -3.61 -9.95
N CYS A 54 1.44 -3.57 -8.77
CA CYS A 54 1.84 -4.37 -7.62
C CYS A 54 1.53 -5.86 -7.86
N PRO A 55 2.54 -6.75 -7.98
CA PRO A 55 2.31 -8.16 -8.29
C PRO A 55 1.42 -8.85 -7.24
N THR A 56 1.64 -8.54 -5.96
CA THR A 56 0.83 -9.07 -4.86
C THR A 56 -0.63 -8.65 -4.99
N ALA A 57 -0.90 -7.36 -5.20
CA ALA A 57 -2.27 -6.87 -5.37
C ALA A 57 -2.94 -7.51 -6.60
N GLN A 58 -2.23 -7.62 -7.72
CA GLN A 58 -2.77 -8.25 -8.93
C GLN A 58 -3.06 -9.74 -8.74
N SER A 59 -2.29 -10.45 -7.93
CA SER A 59 -2.46 -11.89 -7.68
C SER A 59 -3.71 -12.25 -6.86
N ILE A 60 -4.27 -11.29 -6.09
CA ILE A 60 -5.40 -11.54 -5.18
C ILE A 60 -6.61 -10.61 -5.40
N LYS A 61 -6.55 -9.72 -6.39
CA LYS A 61 -7.56 -8.68 -6.65
C LYS A 61 -8.98 -9.21 -6.86
N ASP A 62 -9.12 -10.43 -7.36
CA ASP A 62 -10.42 -11.05 -7.65
C ASP A 62 -10.98 -11.78 -6.42
N SER A 63 -10.25 -11.78 -5.30
CA SER A 63 -10.62 -12.50 -4.06
C SER A 63 -10.63 -11.61 -2.82
N VAL A 64 -9.86 -10.52 -2.82
CA VAL A 64 -9.70 -9.63 -1.66
C VAL A 64 -9.75 -8.18 -2.15
N GLU A 65 -10.58 -7.35 -1.53
CA GLU A 65 -10.56 -5.91 -1.78
C GLU A 65 -9.28 -5.30 -1.20
N ILE A 66 -8.61 -4.41 -1.95
CA ILE A 66 -7.35 -3.81 -1.52
C ILE A 66 -7.47 -2.29 -1.52
N GLY A 67 -7.36 -1.70 -0.32
CA GLY A 67 -7.19 -0.27 -0.11
C GLY A 67 -5.74 0.08 0.17
N TRP A 68 -5.33 1.30 -0.19
CA TRP A 68 -4.02 1.81 0.20
C TRP A 68 -4.01 3.33 0.39
N THR A 69 -3.10 3.79 1.22
CA THR A 69 -2.75 5.19 1.42
C THR A 69 -1.24 5.33 1.59
N ALA A 70 -0.70 6.51 1.35
CA ALA A 70 0.70 6.79 1.59
C ALA A 70 0.87 8.14 2.30
N GLU A 71 1.61 8.12 3.40
CA GLU A 71 2.19 9.29 4.04
C GLU A 71 3.61 9.48 3.52
N LEU A 72 3.93 10.70 3.11
CA LEU A 72 5.24 11.07 2.58
C LEU A 72 5.92 12.03 3.57
N VAL A 73 7.03 11.60 4.13
CA VAL A 73 7.81 12.31 5.15
C VAL A 73 9.09 12.82 4.51
N GLU A 74 9.34 14.13 4.54
CA GLU A 74 10.61 14.68 4.07
C GLU A 74 11.67 14.54 5.17
N LEU A 75 12.88 14.14 4.78
CA LEU A 75 14.03 14.08 5.67
C LEU A 75 14.68 15.46 5.74
N ASP A 76 15.00 15.90 6.95
CA ASP A 76 15.73 17.15 7.22
C ASP A 76 17.14 17.16 6.62
#